data_AF-A0A846NJU9-F1
#
_entry.id   AF-A0A846NJU9-F1
#
_cell.length_a   1.000
_cell.length_b   1.000
_cell.length_c   1.000
_cell.angle_alpha   90.00
_cell.angle_beta   90.00
_cell.angle_gamma   90.00
#
_symmetry.space_group_name_H-M   'P 1'
#
loop_
_entity.id
_entity.type
_entity.pdbx_description
1 polymer ?
#
loop_
_entity_poly.entity_id
_entity_poly.type
_entity_poly.pdbx_seq_one_letter_code
_entity_poly.pdbx_strand_id
1 'polypeptide(L)'
;MARVERGLGRLVQEILLGEIFSITGSLFAGLGLAYMLNELESLPGFLVLVPAFMEMRGNISGASSARIATDLHLGILPADLRFTEDLKTEILTSVLLTVFLSALIGIFSHFFSLIFGFSSAGLVRLTGLSLSAGVISS
;
A
#
# COMPACT_ATOMS: atom_id res chain seq x y z
N MET A 1 32.65 -13.92 17.79
CA MET A 1 31.43 -14.75 17.61
C MET A 1 30.32 -14.39 18.60
N ALA A 2 30.51 -14.47 19.92
CA ALA A 2 29.44 -14.23 20.93
C ALA A 2 28.79 -12.82 20.98
N ARG A 3 29.33 -11.80 20.28
CA ARG A 3 28.72 -10.46 20.16
C ARG A 3 27.76 -10.36 18.97
N VAL A 4 28.01 -11.16 17.93
CA VAL A 4 27.16 -11.24 16.72
C VAL A 4 25.91 -12.06 17.03
N GLU A 5 26.04 -13.18 17.74
CA GLU A 5 24.90 -14.02 18.14
C GLU A 5 23.93 -13.30 19.11
N ARG A 6 24.46 -12.49 20.03
CA ARG A 6 23.63 -11.64 20.91
C ARG A 6 22.89 -10.52 20.18
N GLY A 7 23.46 -10.01 19.08
CA GLY A 7 22.81 -9.01 18.23
C GLY A 7 21.70 -9.62 17.37
N LEU A 8 21.94 -10.82 16.84
CA LEU A 8 20.99 -11.54 15.98
C LEU A 8 19.66 -11.80 16.69
N GLY A 9 19.69 -12.36 17.90
CA GLY A 9 18.47 -12.68 18.65
C GLY A 9 17.61 -11.44 18.94
N ARG A 10 18.26 -10.32 19.26
CA ARG A 10 17.58 -9.04 19.51
C ARG A 10 16.94 -8.47 18.24
N LEU A 11 17.65 -8.45 17.12
CA LEU A 11 17.12 -7.98 15.83
C LEU A 11 15.95 -8.84 15.36
N VAL A 12 16.07 -10.16 15.48
CA VAL A 12 14.98 -11.09 15.16
C VAL A 12 13.76 -10.79 16.04
N GLN A 13 13.94 -10.56 17.34
CA GLN A 13 12.85 -10.20 18.23
C GLN A 13 12.20 -8.86 17.86
N GLU A 14 12.98 -7.84 17.53
CA GLU A 14 12.48 -6.52 17.12
C GLU A 14 11.66 -6.62 15.81
N ILE A 15 12.15 -7.35 14.81
CA ILE A 15 11.45 -7.58 13.53
C ILE A 15 10.18 -8.42 13.75
N LEU A 16 10.26 -9.53 14.50
CA LEU A 16 9.13 -10.40 14.75
C LEU A 16 7.98 -9.67 15.44
N LEU A 17 8.28 -8.78 16.39
CA LEU A 17 7.25 -7.98 17.06
C LEU A 17 6.51 -7.07 16.08
N GLY A 18 7.23 -6.43 15.16
CA GLY A 18 6.63 -5.62 14.09
C GLY A 18 5.77 -6.45 13.14
N GLU A 19 6.27 -7.62 12.73
CA GLU A 19 5.57 -8.51 11.81
C GLU A 19 4.31 -9.13 12.43
N ILE A 20 4.32 -9.48 13.72
CA ILE A 20 3.11 -9.97 14.40
C ILE A 20 1.99 -8.93 14.33
N PHE A 21 2.32 -7.65 14.54
CA PHE A 21 1.35 -6.57 14.42
C PHE A 21 0.83 -6.41 12.98
N SER A 22 1.75 -6.44 12.01
CA SER A 22 1.43 -6.38 10.58
C SER A 22 0.50 -7.52 10.13
N ILE A 23 0.85 -8.77 10.45
CA ILE A 23 0.08 -9.96 10.11
C ILE A 23 -1.29 -9.94 10.77
N THR A 24 -1.38 -9.46 12.01
CA THR A 24 -2.68 -9.33 12.69
C THR A 24 -3.60 -8.39 11.91
N GLY A 25 -3.11 -7.23 11.50
CA GLY A 25 -3.88 -6.28 10.68
C GLY A 25 -4.27 -6.86 9.31
N SER A 26 -3.35 -7.53 8.62
CA SER A 26 -3.63 -8.13 7.32
C SER A 26 -4.62 -9.30 7.42
N LEU A 27 -4.62 -10.04 8.52
CA LEU A 27 -5.61 -11.09 8.79
C LEU A 27 -7.02 -10.49 8.94
N PHE A 28 -7.17 -9.38 9.65
CA PHE A 28 -8.45 -8.67 9.73
C PHE A 28 -8.92 -8.17 8.36
N ALA A 29 -8.02 -7.63 7.54
CA ALA A 29 -8.34 -7.24 6.17
C ALA A 29 -8.79 -8.45 5.32
N GLY A 30 -8.09 -9.59 5.44
CA GLY A 30 -8.45 -10.84 4.77
C GLY A 30 -9.80 -11.40 5.21
N LEU A 31 -10.14 -11.31 6.52
CA LEU A 31 -11.46 -11.67 7.03
C LEU A 31 -12.57 -10.76 6.48
N GLY A 32 -12.30 -9.45 6.38
CA GLY A 32 -13.21 -8.51 5.72
C GLY A 32 -13.46 -8.88 4.25
N LEU A 33 -12.39 -9.26 3.54
CA LEU A 33 -12.50 -9.73 2.16
C LEU A 33 -13.29 -11.05 2.04
N ALA A 34 -13.08 -11.99 2.97
CA ALA A 34 -13.81 -13.25 3.02
C ALA A 34 -15.30 -13.06 3.30
N TYR A 35 -15.68 -12.05 4.09
CA TYR A 35 -17.09 -11.69 4.29
C TYR A 35 -17.76 -11.20 2.99
N MET A 36 -16.98 -10.64 2.07
CA MET A 36 -17.43 -10.15 0.76
C MET A 36 -17.26 -11.17 -0.37
N LEU A 37 -16.99 -12.44 -0.07
CA LEU A 37 -16.64 -13.44 -1.08
C LEU A 37 -17.72 -13.61 -2.15
N ASN A 38 -19.00 -13.61 -1.77
CA ASN A 38 -20.13 -13.68 -2.70
C ASN A 38 -20.12 -12.52 -3.72
N GLU A 39 -19.75 -11.31 -3.27
CA GLU A 39 -19.64 -10.14 -4.15
C GLU A 39 -18.42 -10.26 -5.07
N LEU A 40 -17.30 -10.76 -4.55
CA LEU A 40 -16.08 -11.02 -5.31
C LEU A 40 -16.29 -12.04 -6.44
N GLU A 41 -17.07 -13.10 -6.21
CA GLU A 41 -17.43 -14.09 -7.23
C GLU A 41 -18.21 -13.46 -8.40
N SER A 42 -19.03 -12.45 -8.12
CA SER A 42 -19.77 -11.71 -9.14
C SER A 42 -18.91 -10.69 -9.91
N LEU A 43 -17.73 -10.35 -9.38
CA LEU A 43 -16.83 -9.31 -9.90
C LEU A 43 -15.37 -9.82 -9.99
N PRO A 44 -15.07 -10.82 -10.85
CA PRO A 44 -13.73 -11.43 -10.88
C PRO A 44 -12.62 -10.44 -11.27
N GLY A 45 -12.92 -9.38 -12.04
CA GLY A 45 -11.96 -8.30 -12.28
C GLY A 45 -11.49 -7.56 -11.01
N PHE A 46 -12.29 -7.57 -9.94
CA PHE A 46 -11.89 -7.01 -8.64
C PHE A 46 -10.75 -7.81 -8.00
N LEU A 47 -10.70 -9.14 -8.21
CA LEU A 47 -9.61 -9.99 -7.73
C LEU A 47 -8.26 -9.64 -8.38
N VAL A 48 -8.26 -9.08 -9.59
CA VAL A 48 -7.05 -8.56 -10.25
C VAL A 48 -6.65 -7.20 -9.65
N LEU A 49 -7.63 -6.39 -9.26
CA LEU A 49 -7.42 -5.04 -8.73
C LEU A 49 -6.81 -5.06 -7.33
N VAL A 50 -7.36 -5.87 -6.43
CA VAL A 50 -6.98 -5.90 -5.00
C VAL A 50 -5.47 -6.08 -4.78
N PRO A 51 -4.80 -7.13 -5.31
CA PRO A 51 -3.37 -7.33 -5.05
C PRO A 51 -2.51 -6.20 -5.65
N ALA A 52 -2.86 -5.69 -6.83
CA ALA A 52 -2.14 -4.58 -7.46
C ALA A 52 -2.26 -3.29 -6.64
N PHE A 53 -3.44 -2.99 -6.10
CA PHE A 53 -3.66 -1.84 -5.25
C PHE A 53 -2.91 -1.93 -3.90
N MET A 54 -2.92 -3.12 -3.29
CA MET A 54 -2.21 -3.35 -2.02
C MET A 54 -0.68 -3.21 -2.20
N GLU A 55 -0.14 -3.72 -3.30
CA GLU A 55 1.29 -3.59 -3.63
C GLU A 55 1.70 -2.13 -3.84
N MET A 56 0.92 -1.38 -4.61
CA MET A 56 1.14 0.05 -4.85
C MET A 56 1.27 0.83 -3.53
N ARG A 57 0.40 0.55 -2.55
CA ARG A 57 0.45 1.25 -1.25
C ARG A 57 1.74 0.99 -0.49
N GLY A 58 2.20 -0.27 -0.46
CA GLY A 58 3.49 -0.62 0.13
C GLY A 58 4.66 0.11 -0.52
N ASN A 59 4.66 0.19 -1.86
CA ASN A 59 5.70 0.88 -2.62
C ASN A 59 5.75 2.38 -2.36
N ILE A 60 4.60 3.06 -2.34
CA ILE A 60 4.54 4.50 -2.08
C ILE A 60 4.98 4.80 -0.64
N SER A 61 4.43 4.10 0.36
CA SER A 61 4.82 4.33 1.75
C SER A 61 6.27 3.98 2.03
N GLY A 62 6.78 2.91 1.40
CA GLY A 62 8.18 2.52 1.49
C GLY A 62 9.10 3.59 0.93
N ALA A 63 8.85 4.05 -0.30
CA ALA A 63 9.64 5.10 -0.94
C ALA A 63 9.62 6.41 -0.16
N SER A 64 8.44 6.86 0.29
CA SER A 64 8.32 8.09 1.09
C SER A 64 8.98 7.96 2.46
N SER A 65 8.88 6.81 3.13
CA SER A 65 9.57 6.58 4.41
C SER A 65 11.09 6.65 4.28
N ALA A 66 11.65 6.10 3.20
CA ALA A 66 13.08 6.14 2.93
C ALA A 66 13.56 7.57 2.65
N ARG A 67 12.77 8.36 1.91
CA ARG A 67 13.07 9.78 1.66
C ARG A 67 13.02 10.59 2.95
N ILE A 68 11.95 10.47 3.74
CA ILE A 68 11.80 11.16 5.03
C ILE A 68 12.96 10.80 5.97
N ALA A 69 13.34 9.52 6.06
CA ALA A 69 14.47 9.09 6.87
C ALA A 69 15.79 9.73 6.41
N THR A 70 15.98 9.86 5.09
CA THR A 70 17.17 10.51 4.50
C THR A 70 17.17 12.00 4.80
N ASP A 71 16.04 12.69 4.61
CA ASP A 71 15.91 14.12 4.88
C ASP A 71 16.13 14.43 6.37
N LEU A 72 15.66 13.57 7.26
CA LEU A 72 15.93 13.65 8.69
C LEU A 72 17.41 13.42 9.01
N HIS A 73 18.04 12.43 8.38
CA HIS A 73 19.46 12.13 8.57
C HIS A 73 20.38 13.26 8.08
N LEU A 74 20.00 13.91 6.98
CA LEU A 74 20.71 15.06 6.40
C LEU A 74 20.42 16.39 7.13
N GLY A 75 19.44 16.41 8.05
CA GLY A 75 19.01 17.62 8.75
C GLY A 75 18.21 18.59 7.88
N ILE A 76 17.69 18.13 6.74
CA ILE A 76 16.74 18.86 5.89
C ILE A 76 15.39 18.93 6.62
N LEU A 77 14.94 17.80 7.16
CA LEU A 77 13.77 17.73 8.03
C LEU A 77 14.19 17.87 9.49
N PRO A 78 13.53 18.75 10.29
CA PRO A 78 13.84 18.86 11.70
C PRO A 78 13.32 17.64 12.47
N ALA A 79 14.05 17.23 13.51
CA ALA A 79 13.71 16.06 14.32
C ALA A 79 12.45 16.24 15.19
N ASP A 80 11.96 17.47 15.33
CA ASP A 80 10.71 17.76 16.02
C ASP A 80 9.45 17.57 15.14
N LEU A 81 9.61 17.00 13.93
CA LEU A 81 8.54 16.63 12.99
C LEU A 81 7.54 17.76 12.73
N ARG A 82 8.00 19.01 12.78
CA ARG A 82 7.19 20.14 12.33
C ARG A 82 6.80 19.94 10.88
N PHE A 83 5.57 20.32 10.53
CA PHE A 83 5.09 20.38 9.15
C PHE A 83 5.83 21.48 8.38
N THR A 84 7.09 21.20 8.03
CA THR A 84 7.88 22.01 7.11
C THR A 84 7.30 21.94 5.71
N GLU A 85 7.65 22.92 4.88
CA GLU A 85 7.22 22.93 3.48
C GLU A 85 7.74 21.70 2.71
N ASP A 86 8.93 21.20 3.06
CA ASP A 86 9.49 19.97 2.48
C ASP A 86 8.65 18.73 2.83
N LEU A 87 8.26 18.58 4.11
CA LEU A 87 7.40 17.47 4.53
C LEU A 87 6.03 17.54 3.87
N LYS A 88 5.44 18.74 3.79
CA LYS A 88 4.14 18.95 3.11
C LYS A 88 4.23 18.59 1.63
N THR A 89 5.32 18.98 0.96
CA THR A 89 5.55 18.69 -0.46
C THR A 89 5.67 17.20 -0.70
N GLU A 90 6.38 16.46 0.15
CA GLU A 90 6.48 15.00 0.05
C GLU A 90 5.12 14.33 0.29
N ILE A 91 4.37 14.74 1.32
CA ILE A 91 3.02 14.22 1.58
C ILE A 91 2.12 14.46 0.38
N LEU A 92 2.06 15.70 -0.14
CA LEU A 92 1.23 16.05 -1.29
C LEU A 92 1.63 15.26 -2.54
N THR A 93 2.93 15.06 -2.76
CA THR A 93 3.46 14.25 -3.86
C THR A 93 3.00 12.80 -3.74
N SER A 94 3.07 12.20 -2.56
CA SER A 94 2.61 10.83 -2.30
C SER A 94 1.10 10.66 -2.52
N VAL A 95 0.30 11.67 -2.15
CA VAL A 95 -1.16 11.69 -2.37
C VAL A 95 -1.48 11.81 -3.86
N LEU A 96 -0.86 12.74 -4.58
CA LEU A 96 -1.04 12.90 -6.02
C LEU A 96 -0.64 11.63 -6.77
N LEU A 97 0.48 11.00 -6.38
CA LEU A 97 0.93 9.74 -6.95
C LEU A 97 -0.06 8.61 -6.66
N THR A 98 -0.62 8.54 -5.45
CA THR A 98 -1.65 7.56 -5.08
C THR A 98 -2.87 7.70 -5.97
N VAL A 99 -3.39 8.92 -6.17
CA VAL A 99 -4.57 9.16 -7.02
C VAL A 99 -4.28 8.77 -8.47
N PHE A 100 -3.14 9.17 -9.01
CA PHE A 100 -2.75 8.86 -10.38
C PHE A 100 -2.60 7.34 -10.61
N LEU A 101 -1.87 6.66 -9.74
CA LEU A 101 -1.67 5.21 -9.86
C LEU A 101 -2.95 4.42 -9.57
N SER A 102 -3.82 4.89 -8.68
CA SER A 102 -5.14 4.28 -8.46
C SER A 102 -5.98 4.29 -9.74
N ALA A 103 -5.99 5.40 -10.48
CA ALA A 103 -6.67 5.45 -11.78
C ALA A 103 -6.08 4.41 -12.76
N LEU A 104 -4.75 4.34 -12.83
CA LEU A 104 -4.04 3.44 -13.71
C LEU A 104 -4.30 1.97 -13.37
N ILE A 105 -4.31 1.60 -12.08
CA ILE A 105 -4.61 0.24 -11.62
C ILE A 105 -6.02 -0.19 -12.01
N GLY A 106 -7.01 0.68 -11.86
CA GLY A 106 -8.38 0.35 -12.27
C GLY A 106 -8.51 0.17 -13.78
N ILE A 107 -7.81 1.00 -14.55
CA ILE A 107 -7.73 0.87 -16.02
C ILE A 107 -7.08 -0.48 -16.39
N PHE A 108 -5.91 -0.78 -15.82
CA PHE A 108 -5.20 -2.03 -16.10
C PHE A 108 -5.95 -3.26 -15.62
N SER A 109 -6.60 -3.21 -14.45
CA SER A 109 -7.44 -4.30 -13.97
C SER A 109 -8.54 -4.64 -14.98
N HIS A 110 -9.17 -3.65 -15.61
CA HIS A 110 -10.14 -3.90 -16.68
C HIS A 110 -9.51 -4.63 -17.87
N PHE A 111 -8.41 -4.10 -18.42
CA PHE A 111 -7.76 -4.68 -19.59
C PHE A 111 -7.17 -6.07 -19.32
N PHE A 112 -6.51 -6.29 -18.18
CA PHE A 112 -5.99 -7.59 -17.81
C PHE A 112 -7.12 -8.60 -17.58
N SER A 113 -8.25 -8.19 -16.99
CA SER A 113 -9.41 -9.08 -16.88
C SER A 113 -9.84 -9.60 -18.25
N LEU A 114 -9.90 -8.73 -19.26
CA LEU A 114 -10.26 -9.11 -20.62
C LEU A 114 -9.20 -10.01 -21.28
N ILE A 115 -7.91 -9.68 -21.13
CA ILE A 115 -6.80 -10.46 -21.71
C ILE A 115 -6.78 -11.89 -21.18
N PHE A 116 -7.04 -12.08 -19.89
CA PHE A 116 -7.04 -13.39 -19.23
C PHE A 116 -8.39 -14.11 -19.30
N GLY A 117 -9.39 -13.55 -20.01
CA GLY A 117 -10.69 -14.19 -20.20
C GLY A 117 -11.63 -14.14 -18.99
N PHE A 118 -11.36 -13.27 -18.01
CA PHE A 118 -12.24 -13.04 -16.88
C PHE A 118 -13.37 -12.06 -17.23
N SER A 119 -14.53 -12.23 -16.58
CA SER A 119 -15.61 -11.25 -16.67
C SER A 119 -15.16 -9.92 -16.05
N SER A 120 -15.16 -8.86 -16.84
CA SER A 120 -14.80 -7.54 -16.35
C SER A 120 -16.02 -6.79 -15.85
N ALA A 121 -15.92 -6.21 -14.66
CA ALA A 121 -16.93 -5.33 -14.06
C ALA A 121 -17.13 -4.00 -14.82
N GLY A 122 -16.30 -3.76 -15.85
CA GLY A 122 -16.30 -2.55 -16.67
C GLY A 122 -15.25 -1.54 -16.21
N LEU A 123 -14.72 -0.79 -17.19
CA LEU A 123 -13.65 0.19 -16.98
C LEU A 123 -14.02 1.23 -15.91
N VAL A 124 -15.19 1.86 -16.06
CA VAL A 124 -15.65 2.93 -15.17
C VAL A 124 -15.79 2.43 -13.73
N ARG A 125 -16.31 1.22 -13.54
CA ARG A 125 -16.53 0.66 -12.20
C ARG A 125 -15.22 0.31 -11.51
N LEU A 126 -14.29 -0.35 -12.20
CA LEU A 126 -12.99 -0.72 -11.62
C LEU A 126 -12.11 0.51 -11.36
N THR A 127 -12.07 1.47 -12.28
CA THR A 127 -11.38 2.75 -12.07
C THR A 127 -12.01 3.56 -10.94
N GLY A 128 -13.33 3.61 -10.85
CA GLY A 128 -14.04 4.29 -9.75
C GLY A 128 -13.79 3.65 -8.38
N LEU A 129 -13.79 2.32 -8.30
CA LEU A 129 -13.45 1.59 -7.07
C LEU A 129 -12.01 1.84 -6.64
N SER A 130 -11.06 1.77 -7.57
CA SER A 130 -9.65 2.04 -7.27
C SER A 130 -9.43 3.48 -6.81
N LEU A 131 -10.03 4.46 -7.50
CA LEU A 131 -9.91 5.87 -7.12
C LEU A 131 -10.52 6.18 -5.76
N SER A 132 -11.71 5.65 -5.47
CA SER A 132 -12.35 5.84 -4.17
C SER A 132 -11.54 5.20 -3.05
N ALA A 133 -11.03 3.98 -3.25
CA ALA A 133 -10.12 3.34 -2.31
C ALA A 133 -8.82 4.16 -2.11
N GLY A 134 -8.24 4.68 -3.19
CA GLY A 134 -7.07 5.54 -3.17
C GLY A 134 -7.28 6.79 -2.31
N VAL A 135 -8.37 7.51 -2.55
CA VAL A 135 -8.72 8.73 -1.79
C VAL A 135 -8.99 8.44 -0.32
N ILE A 136 -9.63 7.32 0.01
CA ILE A 136 -9.91 6.94 1.42
C ILE A 136 -8.62 6.55 2.17
N SER A 137 -7.63 6.00 1.46
CA SER A 137 -6.38 5.52 2.05
C SER A 137 -5.27 6.58 2.13
N SER A 138 -5.40 7.67 1.36
CA SER A 138 -4.41 8.75 1.25
C SER A 138 -4.34 9.67 2.46
#